data_AF-A0A0F9G2F4-F1
#
_entry.id   AF-A0A0F9G2F4-F1
#
_cell.length_a   1.000
_cell.length_b   1.000
_cell.length_c   1.000
_cell.angle_alpha   90.00
_cell.angle_beta   90.00
_cell.angle_gamma   90.00
#
_symmetry.space_group_name_H-M   'P 1'
#
loop_
_entity.id
_entity.type
_entity.pdbx_description
1 polymer ?
#
loop_
_entity_poly.entity_id
_entity_poly.type
_entity_poly.pdbx_seq_one_letter_code
_entity_poly.pdbx_strand_id
1 'polypeptide(L)' 'MRPYVFDMDEADKYGIEKAVILYNLRFWIQLNMAAGTNKHDGHTWTYNTAKAFAKLFTCFS' A
#
# COMPACT_ATOMS: atom_id res chain seq x y z
N MET A 1 11.76 -9.26 -10.52
CA MET A 1 10.71 -9.62 -9.54
C MET A 1 10.72 -8.56 -8.45
N ARG A 2 9.58 -7.94 -8.10
CA ARG A 2 9.54 -6.93 -7.03
C ARG A 2 9.37 -7.67 -5.69
N PRO A 3 10.20 -7.43 -4.67
CA PRO A 3 10.02 -8.02 -3.35
C PRO A 3 8.76 -7.43 -2.68
N TYR A 4 8.11 -8.22 -1.83
CA TYR A 4 7.14 -7.68 -0.89
C TYR A 4 7.87 -7.15 0.34
N VAL A 5 7.56 -5.91 0.70
CA VAL A 5 8.15 -5.19 1.84
C VAL A 5 7.01 -4.87 2.79
N PHE A 6 7.25 -5.10 4.08
CA PHE A 6 6.30 -4.87 5.15
C PHE A 6 7.03 -4.69 6.49
N ASP A 7 6.31 -4.19 7.48
CA ASP A 7 6.79 -4.03 8.85
C ASP A 7 6.47 -5.29 9.69
N MET A 8 7.43 -5.73 10.50
CA MET A 8 7.30 -6.96 11.30
C MET A 8 6.24 -6.83 12.38
N ASP A 9 6.16 -5.69 13.07
CA ASP A 9 5.17 -5.47 14.14
C ASP A 9 3.76 -5.48 13.55
N GLU A 10 3.60 -4.96 12.34
CA GLU A 10 2.33 -4.99 11.62
C GLU A 10 1.97 -6.37 11.09
N ALA A 11 2.98 -7.15 10.65
CA ALA A 11 2.76 -8.53 10.26
C ALA A 11 2.33 -9.39 11.44
N ASP A 12 2.94 -9.21 12.62
CA ASP A 12 2.55 -9.90 13.85
C ASP A 12 1.14 -9.51 14.29
N LYS A 13 0.79 -8.22 14.14
CA LYS A 13 -0.51 -7.70 14.59
C LYS A 13 -1.66 -8.00 13.63
N TYR A 14 -1.42 -7.97 12.33
CA TYR A 14 -2.48 -7.99 11.30
C TYR A 14 -2.38 -9.16 10.31
N GLY A 15 -1.24 -9.86 10.29
CA GLY A 15 -0.86 -10.85 9.29
C GLY A 15 -0.09 -10.24 8.12
N ILE A 16 0.80 -11.04 7.53
CA ILE A 16 1.73 -10.63 6.45
C ILE A 16 0.99 -9.96 5.29
N GLU A 17 -0.12 -10.52 4.83
CA GLU A 17 -0.86 -9.99 3.67
C GLU A 17 -1.32 -8.55 3.89
N LYS A 18 -1.86 -8.27 5.09
CA LYS A 18 -2.36 -6.95 5.46
C LYS A 18 -1.20 -5.97 5.65
N ALA A 19 -0.10 -6.42 6.23
CA ALA A 19 1.10 -5.62 6.42
C ALA A 19 1.73 -5.19 5.08
N VAL A 20 1.77 -6.08 4.08
CA VAL A 20 2.24 -5.77 2.72
C VAL A 20 1.36 -4.71 2.05
N ILE A 21 0.04 -4.85 2.12
CA ILE A 21 -0.89 -3.87 1.54
C ILE A 21 -0.73 -2.52 2.24
N LEU A 22 -0.66 -2.50 3.57
CA LEU A 22 -0.53 -1.30 4.38
C LEU A 22 0.77 -0.54 4.07
N TYR A 23 1.89 -1.26 3.99
CA TYR A 23 3.18 -0.69 3.58
C TYR A 23 3.10 -0.06 2.19
N ASN A 24 2.53 -0.78 1.21
CA ASN A 24 2.40 -0.26 -0.16
C ASN A 24 1.51 0.99 -0.23
N LEU A 25 0.39 1.03 0.51
CA LEU A 25 -0.46 2.22 0.59
C LEU A 25 0.30 3.42 1.13
N ARG A 26 1.01 3.26 2.26
CA ARG A 26 1.79 4.33 2.88
C ARG A 26 2.88 4.85 1.94
N PHE A 27 3.58 3.95 1.26
CA PHE A 27 4.62 4.32 0.29
C PHE A 27 4.06 5.27 -0.79
N TRP A 28 2.95 4.91 -1.44
CA TRP A 28 2.37 5.74 -2.49
C TRP A 28 1.78 7.04 -1.97
N ILE A 29 1.16 7.02 -0.78
CA ILE A 29 0.66 8.24 -0.14
C ILE A 29 1.82 9.21 0.13
N GLN A 30 2.92 8.74 0.73
CA GLN A 30 4.09 9.59 1.00
C GLN A 30 4.71 10.15 -0.28
N LEU A 31 4.83 9.33 -1.32
CA LEU A 31 5.36 9.78 -2.61
C LEU A 31 4.46 10.86 -3.23
N ASN A 32 3.14 10.67 -3.19
CA ASN A 32 2.18 11.67 -3.69
C ASN A 32 2.20 12.95 -2.85
N MET A 33 2.39 12.85 -1.53
CA MET A 33 2.50 14.01 -0.64
C MET A 33 3.72 14.85 -1.02
N ALA A 34 4.88 14.21 -1.20
CA ALA A 34 6.12 14.85 -1.59
C ALA A 34 6.05 15.46 -3.00
N ALA A 35 5.40 14.78 -3.95
CA ALA A 35 5.17 15.29 -5.29
C ALA A 35 4.08 16.36 -5.38
N GLY A 36 3.30 16.56 -4.32
CA GLY A 36 2.16 17.49 -4.31
C GLY A 36 0.97 17.03 -5.14
N THR A 37 0.89 15.74 -5.51
CA THR A 37 -0.14 15.16 -6.38
C THR A 37 -1.23 14.44 -5.58
N ASN A 38 -2.35 14.11 -6.25
CA ASN A 38 -3.47 13.36 -5.68
C ASN A 38 -4.01 13.95 -4.36
N LYS A 39 -4.01 15.28 -4.24
CA LYS A 39 -4.53 16.03 -3.09
C LYS A 39 -5.99 16.36 -3.31
N HIS A 40 -6.86 15.84 -2.46
CA HIS A 40 -8.31 16.08 -2.48
C HIS A 40 -8.82 16.22 -1.05
N ASP A 41 -9.65 17.24 -0.80
CA ASP A 41 -10.25 17.53 0.52
C ASP A 41 -9.24 17.62 1.68
N GLY A 42 -8.08 18.23 1.42
CA GLY A 42 -7.01 18.36 2.42
C GLY A 42 -6.20 17.08 2.69
N HIS A 43 -6.50 15.98 1.99
CA HIS A 43 -5.83 14.69 2.16
C HIS A 43 -5.12 14.27 0.86
N THR A 44 -4.08 13.43 0.99
CA THR A 44 -3.38 12.83 -0.15
C THR A 44 -3.79 11.38 -0.32
N TRP A 45 -4.17 11.00 -1.54
CA TRP A 45 -4.75 9.70 -1.85
C TRP A 45 -3.87 8.87 -2.78
N THR A 46 -4.14 7.57 -2.80
CA THR A 46 -3.68 6.62 -3.83
C THR A 46 -4.90 5.91 -4.42
N TYR A 47 -4.96 5.81 -5.75
CA TYR A 47 -6.14 5.29 -6.45
C TYR A 47 -5.87 3.91 -7.03
N ASN A 48 -5.94 2.89 -6.18
CA ASN A 48 -5.91 1.50 -6.62
C ASN A 48 -7.21 0.82 -6.22
N THR A 49 -7.89 0.20 -7.19
CA THR A 49 -9.06 -0.64 -6.89
C THR A 49 -8.62 -1.95 -6.25
N ALA A 50 -9.50 -2.60 -5.49
CA ALA A 50 -9.24 -3.92 -4.93
C ALA A 50 -8.83 -4.95 -6.02
N LYS A 51 -9.47 -4.87 -7.20
CA LYS A 51 -9.13 -5.72 -8.35
C LYS A 51 -7.72 -5.46 -8.89
N ALA A 52 -7.25 -4.21 -8.89
CA ALA A 52 -5.88 -3.89 -9.26
C ALA A 52 -4.88 -4.43 -8.22
N PHE A 53 -5.22 -4.34 -6.93
CA PHE A 53 -4.39 -4.92 -5.87
C PHE A 53 -4.28 -6.44 -5.95
N ALA A 54 -5.38 -7.14 -6.20
CA ALA A 54 -5.36 -8.60 -6.38
C ALA A 54 -4.43 -9.05 -7.53
N LYS A 55 -4.31 -8.23 -8.60
CA LYS A 55 -3.37 -8.50 -9.70
C LYS A 55 -1.91 -8.21 -9.36
N LEU A 56 -1.65 -7.31 -8.40
CA LEU A 56 -0.30 -6.96 -7.96
C LEU A 56 0.22 -7.91 -6.87
N PHE A 57 -0.67 -8.40 -6.03
CA PHE A 57 -0.38 -9.25 -4.89
C PHE A 57 -0.88 -10.68 -5.14
N THR A 58 -0.26 -11.36 -6.11
CA THR A 58 -0.73 -12.67 -6.60
C THR A 58 -0.38 -13.86 -5.70
N CYS A 59 0.43 -13.67 -4.65
CA CYS A 59 0.81 -14.75 -3.73
C CYS A 59 -0.15 -14.93 -2.56
N PHE A 60 -1.13 -14.04 -2.41
CA PHE A 60 -2.19 -14.16 -1.42
C PHE A 60 -3.35 -14.92 -2.08
N SER A 61 -3.86 -15.95 -1.43
CA SER A 61 -4.86 -16.88 -1.99
C SER A 61 -6.28 -16.48 -1.69
#